data_AF-A0A811PKY4-F1
#
_entry.id   AF-A0A811PKY4-F1
#
_cell.length_a   1.000
_cell.length_b   1.000
_cell.length_c   1.000
_cell.angle_alpha   90.00
_cell.angle_beta   90.00
_cell.angle_gamma   90.00
#
_symmetry.space_group_name_H-M   'P 1'
#
loop_
_entity.id
_entity.type
_entity.pdbx_description
1 polymer ?
#
loop_
_entity_poly.entity_id
_entity_poly.type
_entity_poly.pdbx_seq_one_letter_code
_entity_poly.pdbx_strand_id
1 'polypeptide(L)'
;MANHGAAAIILIPSLLMAVALSRVDARLTAMRHNVAAALRWAKASVRPTGRSTRLTVRRDANGGYLLEKGAPVPVPELTCNKVHGVQAGETCSSVAQGSGLSQDDFLGFNPNINYEKMFIGHWVCLEATSARLSACMPGLICAAPLVPASRRR
;
A
#
# COMPACT_ATOMS: atom_id res chain seq x y z
N MET A 1 -14.71 -75.81 13.09
CA MET A 1 -13.68 -75.21 12.22
C MET A 1 -14.10 -73.78 11.92
N ALA A 2 -13.77 -72.84 12.82
CA ALA A 2 -14.10 -71.44 12.63
C ALA A 2 -13.02 -70.79 11.77
N ASN A 3 -13.41 -70.27 10.60
CA ASN A 3 -12.54 -69.42 9.81
C ASN A 3 -12.35 -68.11 10.59
N HIS A 4 -11.10 -67.77 10.91
CA HIS A 4 -10.73 -66.51 11.59
C HIS A 4 -9.78 -65.67 10.71
N GLY A 5 -9.76 -65.91 9.39
CA GLY A 5 -8.74 -65.36 8.49
C GLY A 5 -9.11 -64.08 7.71
N ALA A 6 -10.36 -63.60 7.76
CA ALA A 6 -10.80 -62.55 6.81
C ALA A 6 -10.82 -61.12 7.38
N ALA A 7 -10.88 -60.93 8.71
CA ALA A 7 -11.07 -59.61 9.31
C ALA A 7 -9.78 -58.77 9.41
N ALA A 8 -8.60 -59.41 9.47
CA ALA A 8 -7.33 -58.71 9.64
C ALA A 8 -6.80 -58.06 8.35
N ILE A 9 -7.24 -58.52 7.18
CA ILE A 9 -6.70 -58.09 5.87
C ILE A 9 -7.32 -56.76 5.41
N ILE A 10 -8.52 -56.41 5.90
CA ILE A 10 -9.25 -55.19 5.49
C ILE A 10 -8.76 -53.94 6.24
N LEU A 11 -8.22 -54.10 7.45
CA LEU A 11 -7.74 -52.97 8.27
C LEU A 11 -6.41 -52.39 7.77
N ILE A 12 -5.57 -53.21 7.13
CA ILE A 12 -4.26 -52.83 6.61
C ILE A 12 -4.36 -51.79 5.47
N PRO A 13 -5.18 -51.99 4.41
CA PRO A 13 -5.31 -50.99 3.34
C PRO A 13 -5.99 -49.71 3.81
N SER A 14 -6.97 -49.78 4.72
CA SER A 14 -7.61 -48.59 5.31
C SER A 14 -6.62 -47.76 6.13
N LEU A 15 -5.75 -48.40 6.92
CA LEU A 15 -4.70 -47.71 7.67
C LEU A 15 -3.65 -47.10 6.74
N LEU A 16 -3.27 -47.80 5.67
CA LEU A 16 -2.31 -47.30 4.68
C LEU A 16 -2.85 -46.06 3.94
N MET A 17 -4.14 -46.05 3.57
CA MET A 17 -4.80 -44.90 2.95
C MET A 17 -4.94 -43.72 3.91
N ALA A 18 -5.29 -43.96 5.18
CA ALA A 18 -5.37 -42.91 6.19
C ALA A 18 -4.00 -42.22 6.43
N VAL A 19 -2.92 -43.01 6.53
CA VAL A 19 -1.55 -42.47 6.66
C VAL A 19 -1.13 -41.69 5.41
N ALA A 20 -1.52 -42.14 4.21
CA ALA A 20 -1.24 -41.41 2.97
C ALA A 20 -1.99 -40.05 2.92
N LEU A 21 -3.26 -40.02 3.30
CA LEU A 21 -4.06 -38.78 3.37
C LEU A 21 -3.47 -37.78 4.37
N SER A 22 -3.11 -38.22 5.58
CA SER A 22 -2.48 -37.32 6.58
C SER A 22 -1.12 -36.77 6.11
N ARG A 23 -0.36 -37.53 5.32
CA ARG A 23 0.91 -37.05 4.73
C ARG A 23 0.69 -36.03 3.61
N VAL A 24 -0.38 -36.16 2.84
CA VAL A 24 -0.75 -35.17 1.81
C VAL A 24 -1.22 -33.87 2.45
N ASP A 25 -2.02 -33.92 3.53
CA ASP A 25 -2.47 -32.73 4.27
C ASP A 25 -1.31 -31.96 4.92
N ALA A 26 -0.34 -32.68 5.49
CA ALA A 26 0.88 -32.07 6.05
C ALA A 26 1.72 -31.36 4.97
N ARG A 27 1.86 -31.98 3.78
CA ARG A 27 2.56 -31.37 2.64
C ARG A 27 1.83 -30.14 2.09
N LEU A 28 0.50 -30.19 2.03
CA LEU A 28 -0.32 -29.07 1.59
C LEU A 28 -0.24 -27.89 2.55
N THR A 29 -0.24 -28.16 3.86
CA THR A 29 -0.10 -27.14 4.91
C THR A 29 1.29 -26.52 4.88
N ALA A 30 2.35 -27.31 4.72
CA ALA A 30 3.72 -26.81 4.58
C ALA A 30 3.90 -25.91 3.34
N MET A 31 3.33 -26.29 2.18
CA MET A 31 3.34 -25.43 0.99
C MET A 31 2.61 -24.10 1.22
N ARG A 32 1.46 -24.12 1.91
CA ARG A 32 0.69 -22.90 2.22
C ARG A 32 1.46 -21.92 3.11
N HIS A 33 2.20 -22.40 4.11
CA HIS A 33 2.99 -21.53 4.98
C HIS A 33 4.18 -20.90 4.24
N ASN A 34 4.83 -21.65 3.34
CA ASN A 34 5.94 -21.14 2.53
C ASN A 34 5.49 -20.05 1.56
N VAL A 35 4.34 -20.25 0.90
CA VAL A 35 3.75 -19.25 -0.01
C VAL A 35 3.32 -17.99 0.75
N ALA A 36 2.68 -18.14 1.92
CA ALA A 36 2.28 -17.00 2.74
C ALA A 36 3.48 -16.19 3.26
N ALA A 37 4.58 -16.86 3.62
CA ALA A 37 5.82 -16.21 4.00
C ALA A 37 6.47 -15.46 2.83
N ALA A 38 6.51 -16.08 1.64
CA ALA A 38 7.02 -15.45 0.42
C ALA A 38 6.22 -14.19 0.02
N LEU A 39 4.89 -14.24 0.12
CA LEU A 39 4.01 -13.07 -0.12
C LEU A 39 4.22 -11.94 0.89
N ARG A 40 4.46 -12.26 2.16
CA ARG A 40 4.75 -11.25 3.20
C ARG A 40 6.09 -10.56 2.96
N TRP A 41 7.12 -11.32 2.59
CA TRP A 41 8.43 -10.77 2.25
C TRP A 41 8.40 -9.91 0.99
N ALA A 42 7.71 -10.37 -0.07
CA ALA A 42 7.57 -9.60 -1.31
C ALA A 42 6.87 -8.24 -1.10
N LYS A 43 5.89 -8.15 -0.20
CA LYS A 43 5.25 -6.88 0.16
C LYS A 43 6.15 -5.96 0.98
N ALA A 44 7.06 -6.50 1.80
CA ALA A 44 7.97 -5.72 2.63
C ALA A 44 9.14 -5.12 1.82
N SER A 45 9.50 -5.71 0.67
CA SER A 45 10.64 -5.28 -0.16
C SER A 45 10.35 -4.11 -1.11
N VAL A 46 9.09 -3.70 -1.27
CA VAL A 46 8.72 -2.59 -2.17
C VAL A 46 8.59 -1.28 -1.37
N ARG A 47 9.65 -0.48 -1.31
CA ARG A 47 9.56 0.95 -0.92
C ARG A 47 9.27 1.77 -2.18
N PRO A 48 8.12 2.45 -2.31
CA PRO A 48 7.82 3.22 -3.50
C PRO A 48 8.58 4.54 -3.43
N THR A 49 9.81 4.58 -3.94
CA THR A 49 10.57 5.84 -4.11
C THR A 49 10.30 6.52 -5.47
N GLY A 50 9.16 6.20 -6.10
CA GLY A 50 8.76 6.72 -7.41
C GLY A 50 7.29 7.08 -7.46
N ARG A 51 6.94 8.04 -8.34
CA ARG A 51 5.58 8.50 -8.63
C ARG A 51 4.60 7.31 -8.63
N SER A 52 3.75 7.27 -7.60
CA SER A 52 2.75 6.23 -7.40
C SER A 52 1.80 6.18 -8.60
N THR A 53 2.12 5.34 -9.58
CA THR A 53 1.22 5.01 -10.67
C THR A 53 0.46 3.78 -10.21
N ARG A 54 -0.81 3.99 -9.86
CA ARG A 54 -1.71 2.88 -9.55
C ARG A 54 -1.82 2.02 -10.81
N LEU A 55 -1.22 0.84 -10.80
CA LEU A 55 -1.45 -0.13 -11.85
C LEU A 55 -2.81 -0.78 -11.60
N THR A 56 -3.70 -0.71 -12.58
CA THR A 56 -4.99 -1.42 -12.52
C THR A 56 -4.88 -2.67 -13.35
N VAL A 57 -5.15 -3.82 -12.71
CA VAL A 57 -5.20 -5.11 -13.39
C VAL A 57 -6.62 -5.33 -13.89
N ARG A 58 -6.81 -5.52 -15.20
CA ARG A 58 -8.10 -5.91 -15.81
C ARG A 58 -7.97 -7.25 -16.53
N ARG A 59 -9.06 -8.00 -16.62
CA ARG A 59 -9.16 -9.21 -17.45
C ARG A 59 -9.53 -8.82 -18.89
N ASP A 60 -8.85 -9.40 -19.87
CA ASP A 60 -9.25 -9.27 -21.27
C ASP A 60 -10.32 -10.32 -21.66
N ALA A 61 -10.85 -10.18 -22.87
CA ALA A 61 -11.88 -11.08 -23.42
C ALA A 61 -11.40 -12.52 -23.66
N ASN A 62 -10.08 -12.73 -23.72
CA ASN A 62 -9.45 -14.04 -23.91
C ASN A 62 -9.02 -14.67 -22.58
N GLY A 63 -9.33 -14.03 -21.43
CA GLY A 63 -9.00 -14.50 -20.10
C GLY A 63 -7.60 -14.12 -19.60
N GLY A 64 -6.85 -13.30 -20.35
CA GLY A 64 -5.54 -12.74 -19.95
C GLY A 64 -5.66 -11.57 -18.97
N TYR A 65 -4.51 -11.11 -18.47
CA TYR A 65 -4.40 -9.96 -17.57
C TYR A 65 -3.72 -8.79 -18.28
N LEU A 66 -4.41 -7.65 -18.35
CA LEU A 66 -3.86 -6.39 -18.86
C LEU A 66 -3.47 -5.50 -17.68
N LEU A 67 -2.23 -5.01 -17.72
CA LEU A 67 -1.73 -3.99 -16.81
C LEU A 67 -1.97 -2.62 -17.42
N GLU A 68 -3.04 -1.97 -16.98
CA GLU A 68 -3.33 -0.60 -17.40
C GLU A 68 -2.62 0.36 -16.44
N LYS A 69 -1.87 1.30 -17.03
CA LYS A 69 -1.32 2.44 -16.27
C LYS A 69 -2.50 3.29 -15.80
N GLY A 70 -2.84 3.21 -14.52
CA GLY A 70 -3.88 4.05 -13.96
C GLY A 70 -3.55 5.52 -14.15
N ALA A 71 -4.60 6.32 -14.28
CA ALA A 71 -4.47 7.76 -14.43
C ALA A 71 -3.56 8.31 -13.30
N PRO A 72 -2.67 9.29 -13.60
CA PRO A 72 -1.90 9.96 -12.56
C PRO A 72 -2.87 10.46 -11.49
N VAL A 73 -2.66 10.07 -10.23
CA VAL A 73 -3.38 10.69 -9.12
C VAL A 73 -3.03 12.18 -9.20
N PRO A 74 -4.02 13.07 -9.32
CA PRO A 74 -3.71 14.49 -9.36
C PRO A 74 -3.09 14.88 -8.03
N VAL A 75 -1.79 15.21 -8.06
CA VAL A 75 -1.13 15.84 -6.92
C VAL A 75 -1.75 17.23 -6.79
N PRO A 76 -2.32 17.59 -5.63
CA PRO A 76 -2.84 18.93 -5.45
C PRO A 76 -1.71 19.94 -5.68
N GLU A 77 -2.01 20.99 -6.44
CA GLU A 77 -1.07 22.11 -6.56
C GLU A 77 -0.97 22.78 -5.18
N LEU A 78 0.21 22.71 -4.58
CA LEU A 78 0.51 23.25 -3.27
C LEU A 78 1.19 24.61 -3.43
N THR A 79 0.59 25.64 -2.85
CA THR A 79 1.20 26.96 -2.72
C THR A 79 1.82 27.05 -1.33
N CYS A 80 3.12 27.32 -1.24
CA CYS A 80 3.77 27.54 0.04
C CYS A 80 3.49 28.97 0.55
N ASN A 81 2.88 29.10 1.72
CA ASN A 81 2.55 30.37 2.36
C ASN A 81 3.67 30.84 3.29
N LYS A 82 4.40 29.90 3.91
CA LYS A 82 5.48 30.20 4.85
C LYS A 82 6.71 29.35 4.56
N VAL A 83 7.81 30.03 4.23
CA VAL A 83 9.11 29.40 3.93
C VAL A 83 10.05 29.59 5.11
N HIS A 84 10.84 28.57 5.43
CA HIS A 84 11.88 28.58 6.45
C HIS A 84 13.20 28.10 5.88
N GLY A 85 14.28 28.82 6.20
CA GLY A 85 15.63 28.42 5.87
C GLY A 85 16.23 27.69 7.06
N VAL A 86 16.52 26.40 6.89
CA VAL A 86 17.05 25.55 7.96
C VAL A 86 18.32 26.14 8.56
N GLN A 87 18.39 26.23 9.87
CA GLN A 87 19.51 26.80 10.62
C GLN A 87 20.45 25.72 11.17
N ALA A 88 21.60 26.15 11.67
CA ALA A 88 22.55 25.26 12.32
C ALA A 88 21.95 24.61 13.57
N GLY A 89 22.09 23.28 13.67
CA GLY A 89 21.54 22.50 14.78
C GLY A 89 20.07 22.09 14.61
N GLU A 90 19.39 22.53 13.54
CA GLU A 90 18.02 22.10 13.26
C GLU A 90 17.99 20.76 12.51
N THR A 91 16.98 19.95 12.85
CA THR A 91 16.65 18.70 12.17
C THR A 91 15.25 18.79 11.58
N CYS A 92 14.92 17.90 10.64
CA CYS A 92 13.59 17.85 10.05
C CYS A 92 12.50 17.72 11.13
N SER A 93 12.78 16.95 12.17
CA SER A 93 11.90 16.78 13.34
C SER A 93 11.75 18.07 14.16
N SER A 94 12.85 18.77 14.46
CA SER A 94 12.77 19.98 15.28
C SER A 94 12.04 21.12 14.56
N VAL A 95 12.27 21.25 13.24
CA VAL A 95 11.59 22.28 12.41
C VAL A 95 10.09 21.98 12.28
N ALA A 96 9.73 20.72 12.00
CA ALA A 96 8.33 20.31 11.91
C ALA A 96 7.60 20.53 13.24
N GLN A 97 8.15 20.03 14.34
CA GLN A 97 7.56 20.16 15.68
C GLN A 97 7.48 21.63 16.14
N GLY A 98 8.54 22.42 15.90
CA GLY A 98 8.56 23.85 16.21
C GLY A 98 7.51 24.65 15.42
N SER A 99 7.03 24.09 14.30
CA SER A 99 5.95 24.66 13.48
C SER A 99 4.59 24.03 13.76
N GLY A 100 4.49 23.10 14.71
CA GLY A 100 3.25 22.37 15.04
C GLY A 100 2.81 21.36 13.99
N LEU A 101 3.70 20.92 13.10
CA LEU A 101 3.40 19.96 12.04
C LEU A 101 3.74 18.53 12.46
N SER A 102 2.91 17.58 12.02
CA SER A 102 3.30 16.18 11.99
C SER A 102 4.39 15.94 10.93
N GLN A 103 5.10 14.82 11.03
CA GLN A 103 6.06 14.43 9.99
C GLN A 103 5.39 14.28 8.62
N ASP A 104 4.18 13.71 8.58
CA ASP A 104 3.44 13.48 7.33
C ASP A 104 2.99 14.81 6.70
N ASP A 105 2.54 15.77 7.51
CA ASP A 105 2.16 17.10 7.00
C ASP A 105 3.39 17.86 6.47
N PHE A 106 4.50 17.83 7.21
CA PHE A 106 5.75 18.46 6.79
C PHE A 106 6.26 17.87 5.46
N LEU A 107 6.25 16.54 5.31
CA LEU A 107 6.64 15.88 4.06
C LEU A 107 5.60 16.09 2.94
N GLY A 108 4.33 16.25 3.30
CA GLY A 108 3.26 16.62 2.37
C GLY A 108 3.48 18.00 1.76
N PHE A 109 3.92 18.97 2.55
CA PHE A 109 4.27 20.31 2.08
C PHE A 109 5.60 20.34 1.30
N ASN A 110 6.48 19.36 1.56
CA ASN A 110 7.84 19.30 1.02
C ASN A 110 8.13 17.98 0.29
N PRO A 111 7.41 17.65 -0.79
CA PRO A 111 7.53 16.35 -1.46
C PRO A 111 8.91 16.11 -2.11
N ASN A 112 9.72 17.16 -2.25
CA ASN A 112 11.07 17.09 -2.81
C ASN A 112 12.17 16.91 -1.74
N ILE A 113 11.82 16.87 -0.45
CA ILE A 113 12.79 16.76 0.64
C ILE A 113 12.93 15.30 1.08
N ASN A 114 14.17 14.89 1.32
CA ASN A 114 14.47 13.68 2.06
C ASN A 114 14.63 14.04 3.54
N TYR A 115 13.77 13.48 4.40
CA TYR A 115 13.72 13.76 5.84
C TYR A 115 15.07 13.57 6.56
N GLU A 116 15.90 12.64 6.07
CA GLU A 116 17.20 12.31 6.67
C GLU A 116 18.37 13.16 6.12
N LYS A 117 18.16 13.89 5.02
CA LYS A 117 19.23 14.62 4.30
C LYS A 117 18.98 16.12 4.22
N MET A 118 18.19 16.68 5.14
CA MET A 118 18.02 18.12 5.28
C MET A 118 19.33 18.75 5.79
N PHE A 119 19.68 19.93 5.28
CA PHE A 119 20.93 20.61 5.60
C PHE A 119 20.70 22.11 5.83
N ILE A 120 21.69 22.78 6.44
CA ILE A 120 21.63 24.21 6.76
C ILE A 120 21.50 25.03 5.46
N GLY A 121 20.54 25.95 5.43
CA GLY A 121 20.20 26.76 4.26
C GLY A 121 19.24 26.11 3.28
N HIS A 122 18.79 24.87 3.55
CA HIS A 122 17.72 24.25 2.75
C HIS A 122 16.39 24.98 3.03
N TRP A 123 15.71 25.42 1.98
CA TRP A 123 14.40 26.06 2.09
C TRP A 123 13.28 25.03 2.20
N VAL A 124 12.48 25.13 3.26
CA VAL A 124 11.36 24.23 3.55
C VAL A 124 10.07 25.02 3.72
N CYS A 125 8.96 24.42 3.36
CA CYS A 125 7.63 24.98 3.55
C CYS A 125 7.04 24.55 4.90
N LEU A 126 6.58 25.51 5.68
CA LEU A 126 5.95 25.28 7.00
C LEU A 126 4.43 25.48 6.99
N GLU A 127 3.90 26.06 5.91
CA GLU A 127 2.46 26.25 5.74
C GLU A 127 2.15 26.26 4.25
N ALA A 128 1.21 25.44 3.80
CA ALA A 128 0.83 25.37 2.40
C ALA A 128 -0.69 25.31 2.19
N THR A 129 -1.15 25.94 1.12
CA THR A 129 -2.54 25.87 0.66
C THR A 129 -2.63 24.96 -0.55
N SER A 130 -3.60 24.05 -0.57
CA SER A 130 -3.91 23.24 -1.75
C SER A 130 -4.93 23.95 -2.64
N ALA A 131 -4.59 24.19 -3.90
CA ALA A 131 -5.47 24.82 -4.88
C ALA A 131 -6.79 24.06 -5.11
N ARG A 132 -6.87 22.79 -4.69
CA ARG A 132 -8.07 21.95 -4.80
C ARG A 132 -8.97 21.97 -3.56
N LEU A 133 -8.53 22.58 -2.46
CA LEU A 133 -9.25 22.61 -1.18
C LEU A 133 -9.82 23.98 -0.81
N SER A 134 -9.61 25.02 -1.63
CA SER A 134 -10.19 26.36 -1.40
C SER A 134 -11.72 26.42 -1.54
N ALA A 135 -12.41 25.29 -1.75
CA ALA A 135 -13.88 25.21 -1.84
C ALA A 135 -14.58 24.76 -0.54
N CYS A 136 -13.85 24.42 0.54
CA CYS A 136 -14.47 24.10 1.83
C CYS A 136 -13.78 24.87 2.96
N MET A 137 -14.18 26.12 3.17
CA MET A 137 -13.86 26.85 4.40
C MET A 137 -14.58 26.19 5.60
N PRO A 138 -14.04 26.24 6.83
CA PRO A 138 -14.68 25.65 8.01
C PRO A 138 -16.02 26.34 8.27
N GLY A 139 -17.13 25.61 8.09
CA GLY A 139 -18.49 26.10 8.38
C GLY A 139 -19.46 26.14 7.20
N LEU A 140 -19.03 25.83 5.97
CA LEU A 140 -19.95 25.70 4.84
C LEU A 140 -19.83 24.33 4.18
N ILE A 141 -20.99 23.70 3.99
CA ILE A 141 -21.19 22.38 3.39
C ILE A 141 -20.43 22.33 2.06
N CYS A 142 -19.54 21.35 1.89
CA CYS A 142 -18.80 21.16 0.63
C CYS A 142 -19.78 20.96 -0.52
N ALA A 143 -19.94 21.96 -1.40
CA ALA A 143 -20.46 21.72 -2.73
C ALA A 143 -19.36 20.98 -3.50
N ALA A 144 -19.61 19.70 -3.82
CA ALA A 144 -18.78 18.99 -4.79
C ALA A 144 -18.70 19.84 -6.08
N PRO A 145 -17.54 19.89 -6.77
CA PRO A 145 -17.52 20.47 -8.10
C PRO A 145 -18.55 19.73 -8.94
N LEU A 146 -19.57 20.46 -9.42
CA LEU A 146 -20.50 19.97 -10.41
C LEU A 146 -19.66 19.55 -11.62
N VAL A 147 -19.35 18.25 -11.71
CA VAL A 147 -18.84 17.66 -12.94
C VAL A 147 -19.91 17.96 -14.00
N PRO A 148 -19.64 18.77 -15.03
CA PRO A 148 -20.60 18.92 -16.11
C PRO A 148 -20.72 17.54 -16.75
N ALA A 149 -21.93 16.99 -16.73
CA ALA A 149 -22.26 15.74 -17.41
C ALA A 149 -21.77 15.86 -18.86
N SER A 150 -20.67 15.16 -19.19
CA SER A 150 -20.15 15.11 -20.54
C SER A 150 -21.19 14.42 -21.41
N ARG A 151 -21.92 15.25 -22.16
CA ARG A 151 -22.75 14.99 -23.32
C ARG A 151 -22.44 13.63 -23.97
N ARG A 152 -23.38 12.68 -23.86
CA ARG A 152 -23.42 11.47 -24.69
C ARG A 152 -23.50 11.92 -26.16
N ARG A 153 -22.61 11.39 -27.01
CA ARG A 153 -22.91 11.21 -28.43
C ARG A 153 -23.42 9.80 -28.60
#